data_AF-A0A250VIQ4-F1
#
_entry.id   AF-A0A250VIQ4-F1
#
_cell.length_a   1.000
_cell.length_b   1.000
_cell.length_c   1.000
_cell.angle_alpha   90.00
_cell.angle_beta   90.00
_cell.angle_gamma   90.00
#
_symmetry.space_group_name_H-M   'P 1'
#
loop_
_entity.id
_entity.type
_entity.pdbx_description
1 polymer ?
#
loop_
_entity_poly.entity_id
_entity_poly.type
_entity_poly.pdbx_seq_one_letter_code
_entity_poly.pdbx_strand_id
1 'polypeptide(L)'
;MSEHASPRGTFLKVADAMKAQIADNPEMTEFPSAADLMRDYDVSRGVALRAFSVLQKDGVAEPVPGGRWRVIREGQRSDRRALEEQICDIIVDEELEVGAPFPSASVLAAKFRVSRPTATKALDKLEAAGVLASEGQGKVRTVRAVPIREERS
;
A
#
# COMPACT_ATOMS: atom_id res chain seq x y z
N MET A 1 -1.45 46.65 2.99
CA MET A 1 -2.25 45.42 3.19
C MET A 1 -2.58 44.83 1.83
N SER A 2 -2.72 43.50 1.79
CA SER A 2 -3.01 42.64 0.62
C SER A 2 -1.79 42.08 -0.12
N GLU A 3 -1.04 41.20 0.56
CA GLU A 3 -0.18 40.24 -0.13
C GLU A 3 -1.08 39.22 -0.86
N HIS A 4 -1.23 39.38 -2.17
CA HIS A 4 -1.80 38.32 -2.99
C HIS A 4 -0.74 37.22 -3.09
N ALA A 5 -0.74 36.30 -2.13
CA ALA A 5 0.05 35.09 -2.18
C ALA A 5 -0.27 34.38 -3.50
N SER A 6 0.71 34.35 -4.41
CA SER A 6 0.49 33.76 -5.73
C SER A 6 -0.04 32.33 -5.59
N PRO A 7 -1.04 31.90 -6.40
CA PRO A 7 -1.70 30.58 -6.30
C PRO A 7 -0.76 29.36 -6.39
N ARG A 8 0.51 29.58 -6.71
CA ARG A 8 1.57 28.57 -6.78
C ARG A 8 2.20 28.24 -5.41
N GLY A 9 2.14 29.15 -4.45
CA GLY A 9 2.75 28.96 -3.12
C GLY A 9 1.79 28.41 -2.07
N THR A 10 0.49 28.73 -2.17
CA THR A 10 -0.49 28.39 -1.12
C THR A 10 -0.61 26.89 -0.90
N PHE A 11 -0.65 26.08 -1.96
CA PHE A 11 -0.75 24.63 -1.82
C PHE A 11 0.54 24.01 -1.22
N LEU A 12 1.70 24.65 -1.41
CA LEU A 12 2.96 24.21 -0.78
C LEU A 12 2.90 24.49 0.72
N LYS A 13 2.45 25.70 1.13
CA LYS A 13 2.26 26.02 2.56
C LYS A 13 1.29 25.05 3.25
N VAL A 14 0.18 24.71 2.59
CA VAL A 14 -0.77 23.70 3.10
C VAL A 14 -0.08 22.34 3.20
N ALA A 15 0.66 21.90 2.17
CA ALA A 15 1.39 20.64 2.22
C ALA A 15 2.44 20.60 3.34
N ASP A 16 3.19 21.68 3.57
CA ASP A 16 4.19 21.74 4.64
C ASP A 16 3.54 21.72 6.03
N ALA A 17 2.43 22.43 6.22
CA ALA A 17 1.65 22.37 7.46
C ALA A 17 1.15 20.94 7.74
N MET A 18 0.71 20.24 6.70
CA MET A 18 0.27 18.85 6.81
C MET A 18 1.42 17.89 7.13
N LYS A 19 2.61 18.10 6.56
CA LYS A 19 3.81 17.31 6.94
C LYS A 19 4.16 17.53 8.41
N ALA A 20 4.08 18.76 8.90
CA ALA A 20 4.31 19.08 10.30
C ALA A 20 3.27 18.37 11.20
N GLN A 21 1.99 18.36 10.81
CA GLN A 21 0.94 17.63 11.55
C GLN A 21 1.19 16.12 11.63
N ILE A 22 1.68 15.51 10.56
CA ILE A 22 2.05 14.09 10.55
C ILE A 22 3.24 13.81 11.46
N ALA A 23 4.23 14.70 11.44
CA ALA A 23 5.41 14.58 12.28
C ALA A 23 5.07 14.74 13.77
N ASP A 24 4.18 15.67 14.10
CA ASP A 24 3.72 15.95 15.47
C ASP A 24 2.75 14.90 16.01
N ASN A 25 1.99 14.24 15.13
CA ASN A 25 1.05 13.19 15.50
C ASN A 25 1.44 11.82 14.90
N PRO A 26 2.22 10.99 15.61
CA PRO A 26 2.62 9.66 15.16
C PRO A 26 1.47 8.68 14.92
N GLU A 27 0.34 8.85 15.62
CA GLU A 27 -0.83 7.97 15.52
C GLU A 27 -1.75 8.34 14.34
N MET A 28 -1.48 9.45 13.66
CA MET A 28 -2.22 9.86 12.47
C MET A 28 -1.99 8.88 11.31
N THR A 29 -3.08 8.20 10.92
CA THR A 29 -3.09 7.19 9.85
C THR A 29 -3.83 7.65 8.60
N GLU A 30 -4.79 8.56 8.74
CA GLU A 30 -5.58 9.13 7.64
C GLU A 30 -5.52 10.65 7.66
N PHE A 31 -5.64 11.26 6.49
CA PHE A 31 -5.71 12.71 6.34
C PHE A 31 -7.15 13.23 6.45
N PRO A 32 -7.32 14.49 6.84
CA PRO A 32 -8.58 15.20 6.65
C PRO A 32 -8.97 15.19 5.17
N SER A 33 -10.27 15.25 4.90
CA SER A 33 -10.78 15.30 3.53
C SER A 33 -10.41 16.63 2.85
N ALA A 34 -10.52 16.68 1.51
CA ALA A 34 -10.35 17.95 0.79
C ALA A 34 -11.30 19.04 1.32
N ALA A 35 -12.51 18.68 1.76
CA ALA A 35 -13.47 19.63 2.30
C ALA A 35 -13.04 20.17 3.67
N ASP A 36 -12.36 19.35 4.48
CA ASP A 36 -11.80 19.79 5.76
C ASP A 36 -10.64 20.77 5.51
N LEU A 37 -9.72 20.44 4.59
CA LEU A 37 -8.64 21.37 4.18
C LEU A 37 -9.18 22.71 3.66
N MET A 38 -10.25 22.68 2.86
CA MET A 38 -10.88 23.90 2.35
C MET A 38 -11.38 24.79 3.48
N ARG A 39 -11.98 24.21 4.54
CA ARG A 39 -12.48 24.96 5.69
C ARG A 39 -11.35 25.42 6.60
N ASP A 40 -10.41 24.54 6.92
CA ASP A 40 -9.36 24.80 7.92
C ASP A 40 -8.32 25.81 7.42
N TYR A 41 -8.07 25.82 6.10
CA TYR A 41 -7.07 26.70 5.48
C TYR A 41 -7.68 27.81 4.61
N ASP A 42 -9.01 27.92 4.53
CA ASP A 42 -9.74 28.85 3.67
C ASP A 42 -9.25 28.83 2.21
N VAL A 43 -9.14 27.63 1.64
CA VAL A 43 -8.62 27.42 0.29
C VAL A 43 -9.65 26.80 -0.65
N SER A 44 -9.46 27.01 -1.96
CA SER A 44 -10.28 26.32 -2.95
C SER A 44 -9.96 24.83 -3.01
N ARG A 45 -10.92 24.02 -3.48
CA ARG A 45 -10.74 22.58 -3.70
C ARG A 45 -9.51 22.26 -4.55
N GLY A 46 -9.24 23.07 -5.58
CA GLY A 46 -8.09 22.88 -6.46
C GLY A 46 -6.74 23.15 -5.79
N VAL A 47 -6.71 23.95 -4.73
CA VAL A 47 -5.51 24.16 -3.90
C VAL A 47 -5.32 22.97 -2.95
N ALA A 48 -6.39 22.51 -2.29
CA ALA A 48 -6.35 21.32 -1.43
C ALA A 48 -5.88 20.07 -2.19
N LEU A 49 -6.43 19.80 -3.38
CA LEU A 49 -6.00 18.67 -4.21
C LEU A 49 -4.55 18.78 -4.68
N ARG A 50 -4.06 20.00 -4.95
CA ARG A 50 -2.65 20.23 -5.29
C ARG A 50 -1.73 19.99 -4.11
N ALA A 51 -2.15 20.35 -2.89
CA ALA A 51 -1.40 20.04 -1.67
C ALA A 51 -1.28 18.52 -1.48
N PHE A 52 -2.38 17.77 -1.61
CA PHE A 52 -2.31 16.31 -1.59
C PHE A 52 -1.41 15.72 -2.67
N SER A 53 -1.40 16.30 -3.88
CA SER A 53 -0.52 15.86 -4.96
C SER A 53 0.96 16.06 -4.63
N VAL A 54 1.32 17.08 -3.84
CA VAL A 54 2.70 17.28 -3.33
C VAL A 54 3.04 16.18 -2.34
N LEU A 55 2.16 15.93 -1.36
CA LEU A 55 2.37 14.88 -0.35
C LEU A 55 2.49 13.48 -0.98
N GLN A 56 1.77 13.23 -2.07
CA GLN A 56 1.89 12.01 -2.86
C GLN A 56 3.27 11.88 -3.53
N LYS A 57 3.74 12.96 -4.16
CA LYS A 57 5.05 12.98 -4.82
C LYS A 57 6.19 12.81 -3.83
N ASP A 58 6.03 13.38 -2.64
CA ASP A 58 7.00 13.27 -1.56
C ASP A 58 6.93 11.91 -0.83
N GLY A 59 5.98 11.04 -1.22
CA GLY A 59 5.82 9.71 -0.65
C GLY A 59 5.30 9.69 0.79
N VAL A 60 4.72 10.79 1.25
CA VAL A 60 4.19 10.97 2.62
C VAL A 60 2.69 10.66 2.69
N ALA A 61 2.00 10.60 1.55
CA ALA A 61 0.57 10.32 1.48
C ALA A 61 0.19 9.54 0.21
N GLU A 62 -0.92 8.81 0.23
CA GLU A 62 -1.54 8.26 -0.99
C GLU A 62 -3.07 8.29 -0.94
N PRO A 63 -3.73 8.42 -2.09
CA PRO A 63 -5.18 8.27 -2.18
C PRO A 63 -5.58 6.80 -1.98
N VAL A 64 -6.67 6.57 -1.26
CA VAL A 64 -7.29 5.25 -1.09
C VAL A 64 -8.74 5.27 -1.60
N PRO A 65 -9.35 4.10 -1.89
CA PRO A 65 -10.73 4.03 -2.34
C PRO A 65 -11.71 4.78 -1.41
N GLY A 66 -12.69 5.46 -2.03
CA GLY A 66 -13.65 6.30 -1.31
C GLY A 66 -13.22 7.76 -1.11
N GLY A 67 -12.15 8.21 -1.79
CA GLY A 67 -11.72 9.62 -1.78
C GLY A 67 -10.97 10.04 -0.51
N ARG A 68 -10.58 9.07 0.31
CA ARG A 68 -9.75 9.27 1.50
C ARG A 68 -8.27 9.28 1.13
N TRP A 69 -7.45 9.78 2.05
CA TRP A 69 -6.00 9.85 1.90
C TRP A 69 -5.35 9.21 3.13
N ARG A 70 -4.35 8.38 2.91
CA ARG A 70 -3.60 7.67 3.95
C ARG A 70 -2.21 8.27 4.10
N VAL A 71 -1.73 8.37 5.34
CA VAL A 71 -0.36 8.76 5.66
C VAL A 71 0.59 7.58 5.39
N ILE A 72 1.69 7.84 4.71
CA ILE A 72 2.78 6.89 4.48
C ILE A 72 3.97 7.33 5.32
N ARG A 73 4.56 6.41 6.10
CA ARG A 73 5.79 6.65 6.86
C ARG A 73 6.87 5.63 6.45
N GLU A 74 8.14 6.03 6.53
CA GLU A 74 9.25 5.09 6.43
C GLU A 74 9.10 3.98 7.49
N GLY A 75 9.21 2.71 7.07
CA GLY A 75 8.92 1.54 7.92
C GLY A 75 7.43 1.13 8.02
N GLN A 76 6.50 1.99 7.59
CA GLN A 76 5.05 1.70 7.45
C GLN A 76 4.62 1.64 5.97
N ARG A 77 5.57 1.63 5.02
CA ARG A 77 5.29 1.17 3.66
C ARG A 77 4.87 -0.29 3.76
N SER A 78 3.58 -0.53 3.97
CA SER A 78 2.93 -1.78 3.61
C SER A 78 3.36 -2.03 2.17
N ASP A 79 4.04 -3.13 1.94
CA ASP A 79 4.43 -3.53 0.59
C ASP A 79 3.18 -3.43 -0.29
N ARG A 80 3.24 -2.51 -1.28
CA ARG A 80 2.06 -2.07 -2.03
C ARG A 80 1.65 -3.11 -3.08
N ARG A 81 2.49 -4.14 -3.26
CA ARG A 81 2.21 -5.30 -4.09
C ARG A 81 1.02 -6.05 -3.52
N ALA A 82 0.24 -6.66 -4.40
CA ALA A 82 -0.88 -7.47 -3.94
C ALA A 82 -0.37 -8.60 -3.03
N LEU A 83 -1.16 -9.04 -2.05
CA LEU A 83 -0.73 -10.06 -1.09
C LEU A 83 -0.24 -11.33 -1.82
N GLU A 84 -0.85 -11.68 -2.96
CA GLU A 84 -0.39 -12.77 -3.81
C GLU A 84 1.05 -12.58 -4.33
N GLU A 85 1.44 -11.37 -4.75
CA GLU A 85 2.79 -11.06 -5.22
C GLU A 85 3.81 -11.16 -4.08
N GLN A 86 3.46 -10.65 -2.90
CA GLN A 86 4.30 -10.76 -1.70
C GLN A 86 4.47 -12.21 -1.25
N ILE A 87 3.41 -13.01 -1.35
CA ILE A 87 3.48 -14.45 -1.06
C ILE A 87 4.32 -15.16 -2.12
N CYS A 88 4.27 -14.73 -3.38
CA CYS A 88 5.05 -15.30 -4.47
C CYS A 88 6.56 -15.19 -4.23
N ASP A 89 7.01 -14.09 -3.60
CA ASP A 89 8.41 -13.88 -3.24
C ASP A 89 8.97 -14.98 -2.33
N ILE A 90 8.12 -15.66 -1.54
CA ILE A 90 8.55 -16.80 -0.71
C ILE A 90 9.19 -17.89 -1.57
N ILE A 91 8.69 -18.11 -2.79
CA ILE A 91 9.25 -19.12 -3.70
C ILE A 91 10.70 -18.78 -4.04
N VAL A 92 11.00 -17.50 -4.25
CA VAL A 92 12.35 -17.06 -4.61
C VAL A 92 13.23 -16.93 -3.37
N ASP A 93 12.70 -16.34 -2.31
CA ASP A 93 13.45 -16.02 -1.09
C ASP A 93 13.76 -17.29 -0.26
N GLU A 94 12.91 -18.32 -0.32
CA GLU A 94 13.14 -19.63 0.30
C GLU A 94 13.65 -20.67 -0.72
N GLU A 95 14.03 -20.25 -1.93
CA GLU A 95 14.61 -21.09 -2.99
C GLU A 95 13.77 -22.37 -3.27
N LEU A 96 12.44 -22.24 -3.26
CA LEU A 96 11.53 -23.37 -3.42
C LEU A 96 11.50 -23.86 -4.87
N GLU A 97 11.85 -25.13 -5.06
CA GLU A 97 11.81 -25.79 -6.37
C GLU A 97 10.38 -26.17 -6.80
N VAL A 98 10.19 -26.40 -8.10
CA VAL A 98 8.94 -26.96 -8.62
C VAL A 98 8.67 -28.32 -7.99
N GLY A 99 7.45 -28.50 -7.47
CA GLY A 99 7.03 -29.67 -6.71
C GLY A 99 7.22 -29.53 -5.20
N ALA A 100 7.94 -28.52 -4.72
CA ALA A 100 8.13 -28.30 -3.29
C ALA A 100 6.80 -27.96 -2.58
N PRO A 101 6.60 -28.44 -1.34
CA PRO A 101 5.44 -28.08 -0.55
C PRO A 101 5.47 -26.59 -0.19
N PHE A 102 4.34 -25.91 -0.36
CA PHE A 102 4.20 -24.49 -0.10
C PHE A 102 3.56 -24.23 1.28
N PRO A 103 3.95 -23.14 1.99
CA PRO A 103 3.39 -22.83 3.31
C PRO A 103 1.86 -22.74 3.31
N SER A 104 1.26 -23.25 4.40
CA SER A 104 -0.20 -23.22 4.55
C SER A 104 -0.75 -21.81 4.77
N ALA A 105 -2.05 -21.61 4.50
CA ALA A 105 -2.74 -20.34 4.73
C ALA A 105 -2.59 -19.83 6.18
N SER A 106 -2.52 -20.72 7.17
CA SER A 106 -2.32 -20.34 8.58
C SER A 106 -0.93 -19.79 8.84
N VAL A 107 0.11 -20.38 8.22
CA VAL A 107 1.50 -19.91 8.34
C VAL A 107 1.64 -18.55 7.66
N LEU A 108 1.04 -18.38 6.48
CA LEU A 108 1.05 -17.11 5.76
C LEU A 108 0.25 -16.02 6.48
N ALA A 109 -0.91 -16.37 7.05
CA ALA A 109 -1.69 -15.43 7.87
C ALA A 109 -0.88 -14.88 9.04
N ALA A 110 -0.10 -15.74 9.73
CA ALA A 110 0.80 -15.31 10.79
C ALA A 110 1.96 -14.46 10.26
N LYS A 111 2.63 -14.89 9.18
CA LYS A 111 3.79 -14.20 8.57
C LYS A 111 3.43 -12.79 8.09
N PHE A 112 2.30 -12.64 7.39
CA PHE A 112 1.84 -11.37 6.82
C PHE A 112 0.88 -10.59 7.73
N ARG A 113 0.58 -11.10 8.93
CA ARG A 113 -0.38 -10.50 9.88
C ARG A 113 -1.75 -10.19 9.26
N VAL A 114 -2.26 -11.11 8.44
CA VAL A 114 -3.57 -11.01 7.78
C VAL A 114 -4.52 -12.08 8.31
N SER A 115 -5.81 -11.96 8.00
CA SER A 115 -6.77 -13.01 8.31
C SER A 115 -6.52 -14.27 7.47
N ARG A 116 -6.83 -15.45 8.01
CA ARG A 116 -6.75 -16.72 7.26
C ARG A 116 -7.54 -16.68 5.94
N PRO A 117 -8.80 -16.17 5.89
CA PRO A 117 -9.52 -16.01 4.61
C PRO A 117 -8.78 -15.13 3.59
N THR A 118 -8.12 -14.05 4.04
CA THR A 118 -7.33 -13.18 3.17
C THR A 118 -6.15 -13.93 2.56
N ALA A 119 -5.41 -14.70 3.37
CA ALA A 119 -4.31 -15.54 2.90
C ALA A 119 -4.80 -16.64 1.93
N THR A 120 -5.92 -17.30 2.22
CA THR A 120 -6.53 -18.30 1.32
C THR A 120 -6.86 -17.67 -0.03
N LYS A 121 -7.50 -16.49 -0.05
CA LYS A 121 -7.84 -15.82 -1.31
C LYS A 121 -6.61 -15.47 -2.16
N ALA A 122 -5.50 -15.10 -1.53
CA ALA A 122 -4.24 -14.86 -2.23
C ALA A 122 -3.64 -16.15 -2.80
N LEU A 123 -3.68 -17.25 -2.05
CA LEU A 123 -3.27 -18.58 -2.54
C LEU A 123 -4.11 -19.05 -3.74
N ASP A 124 -5.43 -18.86 -3.69
CA ASP A 124 -6.33 -19.24 -4.77
C ASP A 124 -6.03 -18.44 -6.06
N LYS A 125 -5.64 -17.16 -5.93
CA LYS A 125 -5.16 -16.37 -7.08
C LYS A 125 -3.85 -16.91 -7.65
N LEU A 126 -2.91 -17.34 -6.81
CA LEU A 126 -1.64 -17.93 -7.26
C LEU A 126 -1.85 -19.27 -7.97
N GLU A 127 -2.83 -20.07 -7.53
CA GLU A 127 -3.26 -21.26 -8.27
C GLU A 127 -3.88 -20.91 -9.62
N ALA A 128 -4.78 -19.92 -9.67
CA ALA A 128 -5.40 -19.46 -10.90
C ALA A 128 -4.38 -18.88 -11.90
N ALA A 129 -3.33 -18.25 -11.39
CA ALA A 129 -2.19 -17.77 -12.17
C ALA A 129 -1.21 -18.88 -12.59
N GLY A 130 -1.40 -20.13 -12.12
CA GLY A 130 -0.56 -21.27 -12.44
C GLY A 130 0.78 -21.32 -11.69
N VAL A 131 0.97 -20.49 -10.67
CA VAL A 131 2.17 -20.46 -9.83
C VAL A 131 2.18 -21.61 -8.82
N LEU A 132 1.00 -21.93 -8.27
CA LEU A 132 0.81 -23.04 -7.33
C LEU A 132 -0.11 -24.10 -7.94
N ALA A 133 0.03 -25.34 -7.45
CA ALA A 133 -0.89 -26.44 -7.73
C ALA A 133 -1.52 -26.94 -6.43
N SER A 134 -2.83 -27.20 -6.48
CA SER A 134 -3.53 -27.92 -5.42
C SER A 134 -3.68 -29.38 -5.83
N GLU A 135 -3.17 -30.31 -5.02
CA GLU A 135 -3.30 -31.75 -5.28
C GLU A 135 -4.63 -32.35 -4.78
N GLY A 136 -5.62 -31.51 -4.46
CA GLY A 136 -6.94 -31.93 -3.99
C GLY A 136 -7.24 -31.51 -2.55
N GLN A 137 -8.46 -31.82 -2.11
CA GLN A 137 -9.00 -31.34 -0.84
C GLN A 137 -8.17 -31.84 0.35
N GLY A 138 -7.57 -30.90 1.10
CA GLY A 138 -6.80 -31.17 2.31
C GLY A 138 -5.31 -31.46 2.08
N LYS A 139 -4.82 -31.47 0.84
CA LYS A 139 -3.39 -31.60 0.54
C LYS A 139 -2.68 -30.25 0.54
N VAL A 140 -1.38 -30.29 0.83
CA VAL A 140 -0.50 -29.13 0.79
C VAL A 140 -0.34 -28.67 -0.65
N ARG A 141 -0.43 -27.36 -0.89
CA ARG A 141 -0.17 -26.78 -2.21
C ARG A 141 1.30 -26.98 -2.56
N THR A 142 1.61 -27.17 -3.83
CA THR A 142 2.99 -27.29 -4.30
C THR A 142 3.34 -26.17 -5.29
N VAL A 143 4.61 -25.80 -5.33
CA VAL A 143 5.12 -24.84 -6.31
C VAL A 143 5.02 -25.47 -7.70
N ARG A 144 4.34 -24.79 -8.62
CA ARG A 144 4.18 -25.24 -10.01
C ARG A 144 5.13 -24.51 -10.95
N ALA A 145 5.42 -23.24 -10.67
CA ALA A 145 6.34 -22.42 -11.45
C ALA A 145 7.12 -21.48 -10.53
N VAL A 146 8.43 -21.33 -10.79
CA VAL A 146 9.25 -20.31 -10.15
C VAL A 146 9.03 -18.99 -10.90
N PRO A 147 8.54 -17.93 -10.24
CA PRO A 147 8.37 -16.63 -10.88
C PRO A 147 9.74 -16.07 -11.25
N ILE A 148 9.95 -15.80 -12.54
CA ILE A 148 11.11 -15.05 -13.01
C ILE A 148 10.92 -13.60 -12.55
N ARG A 149 11.73 -13.15 -11.58
CA ARG A 149 11.84 -11.72 -11.27
C ARG A 149 12.40 -11.05 -12.52
N GLU A 150 11.55 -10.42 -13.32
CA GLU A 150 12.05 -9.41 -14.25
C GLU A 150 12.64 -8.29 -13.38
N GLU A 151 13.98 -8.24 -13.34
CA GLU A 151 14.74 -7.16 -12.71
C GLU A 151 14.34 -5.84 -13.37
N ARG A 152 13.35 -5.15 -12.78
CA ARG A 152 12.94 -3.82 -13.21
C ARG A 152 13.88 -2.82 -12.53
N SER A 153 14.93 -2.45 -13.28
CA SER A 153 15.83 -1.31 -13.02
C SER A 153 15.07 0.01 -12.81
#